data_AF-A0A7J4G1T7-F1
#
_entry.id   AF-A0A7J4G1T7-F1
#
_cell.length_a   1.000
_cell.length_b   1.000
_cell.length_c   1.000
_cell.angle_alpha   90.00
_cell.angle_beta   90.00
_cell.angle_gamma   90.00
#
_symmetry.space_group_name_H-M   'P 1'
#
loop_
_entity.id
_entity.type
_entity.pdbx_description
1 polymer ?
#
loop_
_entity_poly.entity_id
_entity_poly.type
_entity_poly.pdbx_seq_one_letter_code
_entity_poly.pdbx_strand_id
1 'polypeptide(L)'
;MEAEKPRVGIFVCECGGNIGDVVDVKKVVEAVKSWEVVAVAKYHKYLCSRPAQEMLIEAIKKNNLDRVVVASCTPRMHLSTFQSVLERAGLNPYMLVFVNIREHNSWVHGPKPSEEATKKAINLIRGGYERSLELEPLQPISEKCSRDILIVGGGIAGIMSALELGYMGYKVYLVEKNPSIGGNMAKLTKVFPTLDCAQCILTPRMAEVGRNPNVNLLTYAEVQEVSGRPGNYNVKVFMKPRGVDVEKCRSCGVCAKLCPVAVPDEYNEGLSERKAAYIMFPQAVPSAYTIDFEACTKCGKCEQLCPAKAINLEDKGKIVELKVGAIIMATGYELYDANNLKQYGYGLYKDVITMMALERLTSASGPTGGYVKRADGSDVKKIAIVLCAGSRDKNHIPYCSRICCMYSLKQAFLLKKMLGIDVTIYYTDIRATGKGYEELYWRCQEAGVVFIRGKVAEVWKNKNGKLVVVVEDTLLGEVREDEYDMVALATPMIPSPGLQELAAKMKLA
;
A
#
# COMPACT_ATOMS: atom_id res chain seq x y z
N MET A 1 51.46 -19.36 -19.45
CA MET A 1 50.84 -20.31 -18.48
C MET A 1 49.57 -20.79 -19.14
N GLU A 2 49.45 -22.09 -19.42
CA GLU A 2 48.19 -22.66 -19.91
C GLU A 2 47.09 -22.34 -18.89
N ALA A 3 45.95 -21.82 -19.34
CA ALA A 3 44.81 -21.56 -18.47
C ALA A 3 44.36 -22.90 -17.87
N GLU A 4 44.38 -23.01 -16.55
CA GLU A 4 43.94 -24.21 -15.84
C GLU A 4 42.47 -24.48 -16.22
N LYS A 5 42.16 -25.72 -16.64
CA LYS A 5 40.80 -26.06 -17.07
C LYS A 5 39.82 -25.80 -15.91
N PRO A 6 38.66 -25.17 -16.15
CA PRO A 6 37.65 -24.96 -15.11
C PRO A 6 37.27 -26.25 -14.39
N ARG A 7 36.75 -26.14 -13.17
CA ARG A 7 36.26 -27.24 -12.34
C ARG A 7 34.88 -26.89 -11.80
N VAL A 8 33.86 -27.32 -12.54
CA VAL A 8 32.46 -26.92 -12.30
C VAL A 8 31.77 -27.88 -11.34
N GLY A 9 31.09 -27.35 -10.32
CA GLY A 9 30.13 -28.09 -9.51
C GLY A 9 28.69 -27.73 -9.85
N ILE A 10 27.84 -28.72 -10.15
CA ILE A 10 26.43 -28.51 -10.49
C ILE A 10 25.54 -29.07 -9.37
N PHE A 11 24.74 -28.21 -8.75
CA PHE A 11 23.84 -28.60 -7.65
C PHE A 11 22.38 -28.37 -8.03
N VAL A 12 21.57 -29.43 -7.98
CA VAL A 12 20.16 -29.41 -8.39
C VAL A 12 19.23 -29.53 -7.17
N CYS A 13 18.22 -28.67 -7.06
CA CYS A 13 17.27 -28.69 -5.94
C CYS A 13 15.98 -29.44 -6.31
N GLU A 14 15.44 -30.27 -5.41
CA GLU A 14 14.07 -30.81 -5.56
C GLU A 14 13.00 -29.85 -5.03
N CYS A 15 13.39 -28.95 -4.13
CA CYS A 15 12.50 -28.01 -3.44
C CYS A 15 11.28 -28.67 -2.77
N GLY A 16 11.49 -29.85 -2.18
CA GLY A 16 10.45 -30.61 -1.49
C GLY A 16 9.23 -30.94 -2.34
N GLY A 17 9.44 -31.27 -3.62
CA GLY A 17 8.40 -31.62 -4.59
C GLY A 17 8.08 -30.49 -5.58
N ASN A 18 8.29 -29.22 -5.21
CA ASN A 18 8.05 -28.09 -6.10
C ASN A 18 8.83 -28.15 -7.42
N ILE A 19 10.02 -28.77 -7.41
CA ILE A 19 10.78 -29.10 -8.62
C ILE A 19 10.70 -30.60 -8.88
N GLY A 20 11.01 -31.41 -7.86
CA GLY A 20 11.17 -32.86 -8.00
C GLY A 20 9.93 -33.65 -8.43
N ASP A 21 8.72 -33.13 -8.23
CA ASP A 21 7.48 -33.82 -8.65
C ASP A 21 7.20 -33.66 -10.15
N VAL A 22 7.81 -32.66 -10.79
CA VAL A 22 7.61 -32.33 -12.22
C VAL A 22 8.86 -32.62 -13.04
N VAL A 23 10.04 -32.29 -12.48
CA VAL A 23 11.36 -32.46 -13.10
C VAL A 23 12.06 -33.65 -12.45
N ASP A 24 12.46 -34.64 -13.26
CA ASP A 24 13.24 -35.77 -12.78
C ASP A 24 14.68 -35.32 -12.49
N VAL A 25 14.92 -34.83 -11.27
CA VAL A 25 16.22 -34.30 -10.85
C VAL A 25 17.33 -35.33 -10.91
N LYS A 26 17.01 -36.64 -10.80
CA LYS A 26 17.99 -37.71 -10.90
C LYS A 26 18.47 -37.82 -12.34
N LYS A 27 17.55 -37.84 -13.31
CA LYS A 27 17.91 -37.78 -14.74
C LYS A 27 18.68 -36.52 -15.09
N VAL A 28 18.30 -35.37 -14.52
CA VAL A 28 19.05 -34.12 -14.70
C VAL A 28 20.48 -34.29 -14.21
N VAL A 29 20.69 -34.76 -12.98
CA VAL A 29 22.04 -34.96 -12.42
C VAL A 29 22.84 -35.96 -13.25
N GLU A 30 22.26 -37.09 -13.64
CA GLU A 30 22.97 -38.06 -14.51
C GLU A 30 23.35 -37.46 -15.87
N ALA A 31 22.49 -36.64 -16.46
CA ALA A 31 22.77 -35.99 -17.74
C ALA A 31 23.92 -34.96 -17.65
N VAL A 32 24.01 -34.21 -16.56
CA VAL A 32 25.05 -33.17 -16.42
C VAL A 32 26.39 -33.68 -15.90
N LYS A 33 26.42 -34.85 -15.25
CA LYS A 33 27.66 -35.49 -14.76
C LYS A 33 28.66 -35.80 -15.89
N SER A 34 28.17 -36.03 -17.10
CA SER A 34 29.00 -36.42 -18.26
C SER A 34 29.58 -35.24 -19.03
N TRP A 35 29.22 -34.00 -18.66
CA TRP A 35 29.74 -32.82 -19.34
C TRP A 35 31.21 -32.60 -19.01
N GLU A 36 31.96 -32.06 -19.98
CA GLU A 36 33.38 -31.73 -19.80
C GLU A 36 33.55 -30.84 -18.57
N VAL A 37 34.69 -30.93 -17.87
CA VAL A 37 35.04 -30.09 -16.70
C VAL A 37 34.07 -30.11 -15.49
N VAL A 38 32.96 -30.86 -15.52
CA VAL A 38 32.08 -31.06 -14.36
C VAL A 38 32.76 -32.02 -13.37
N ALA A 39 33.26 -31.46 -12.27
CA ALA A 39 33.95 -32.23 -11.24
C ALA A 39 32.99 -32.90 -10.26
N VAL A 40 31.80 -32.32 -10.04
CA VAL A 40 30.77 -32.91 -9.20
C VAL A 40 29.38 -32.44 -9.64
N ALA A 41 28.43 -33.36 -9.66
CA ALA A 41 27.01 -33.02 -9.75
C ALA A 41 26.20 -33.78 -8.71
N LYS A 42 25.39 -33.04 -7.95
CA LYS A 42 24.57 -33.57 -6.85
C LYS A 42 23.19 -32.94 -6.86
N TYR A 43 22.20 -33.66 -6.36
CA TYR A 43 20.92 -33.06 -6.02
C TYR A 43 20.68 -33.13 -4.50
N HIS A 44 19.81 -32.25 -4.01
CA HIS A 44 19.35 -32.28 -2.62
C HIS A 44 17.90 -31.82 -2.51
N LYS A 45 17.19 -32.30 -1.49
CA LYS A 45 15.78 -31.97 -1.27
C LYS A 45 15.54 -30.46 -1.10
N TYR A 46 16.41 -29.81 -0.33
CA TYR A 46 16.38 -28.36 -0.09
C TYR A 46 17.81 -27.79 -0.11
N LEU A 47 18.28 -27.30 -1.26
CA LEU A 47 19.64 -26.76 -1.37
C LEU A 47 19.88 -25.50 -0.50
N CYS A 48 18.84 -24.70 -0.23
CA CYS A 48 18.96 -23.52 0.60
C CYS A 48 19.02 -23.81 2.11
N SER A 49 18.78 -25.06 2.53
CA SER A 49 18.86 -25.45 3.94
C SER A 49 20.30 -25.46 4.44
N ARG A 50 20.52 -25.13 5.72
CA ARG A 50 21.85 -25.08 6.32
C ARG A 50 22.67 -26.37 6.12
N PRO A 51 22.11 -27.59 6.31
CA PRO A 51 22.86 -28.83 6.04
C PRO A 51 23.30 -28.96 4.57
N ALA A 52 22.45 -28.55 3.63
CA ALA A 52 22.79 -28.59 2.21
C ALA A 52 23.84 -27.54 1.85
N GLN A 53 23.81 -26.36 2.47
CA GLN A 53 24.85 -25.35 2.31
C GLN A 53 26.22 -25.86 2.78
N GLU A 54 26.30 -26.57 3.92
CA GLU A 54 27.56 -27.20 4.35
C GLU A 54 28.03 -28.26 3.35
N MET A 55 27.11 -29.09 2.83
CA MET A 55 27.43 -30.06 1.77
C MET A 55 27.99 -29.41 0.50
N LEU A 56 27.50 -28.22 0.14
CA LEU A 56 28.04 -27.42 -0.97
C LEU A 56 29.45 -26.92 -0.64
N ILE A 57 29.67 -26.36 0.56
CA ILE A 57 30.98 -25.86 1.01
C ILE A 57 32.02 -26.99 1.00
N GLU A 58 31.66 -28.15 1.55
CA GLU A 58 32.51 -29.34 1.55
C GLU A 58 32.80 -29.82 0.12
N ALA A 59 31.79 -29.84 -0.75
CA ALA A 59 31.98 -30.24 -2.14
C ALA A 59 32.88 -29.26 -2.91
N ILE A 60 32.76 -27.95 -2.66
CA ILE A 60 33.62 -26.91 -3.24
C ILE A 60 35.08 -27.16 -2.84
N LYS A 61 35.34 -27.32 -1.53
CA LYS A 61 36.69 -27.53 -1.01
C LYS A 61 37.27 -28.87 -1.44
N LYS A 62 36.52 -29.97 -1.29
CA LYS A 62 37.01 -31.34 -1.56
C LYS A 62 37.34 -31.56 -3.03
N ASN A 63 36.56 -30.96 -3.94
CA ASN A 63 36.75 -31.17 -5.38
C ASN A 63 37.55 -30.04 -6.04
N ASN A 64 38.09 -29.09 -5.27
CA ASN A 64 38.75 -27.88 -5.76
C ASN A 64 37.93 -27.19 -6.85
N LEU A 65 36.66 -26.92 -6.56
CA LEU A 65 35.78 -26.26 -7.52
C LEU A 65 36.13 -24.78 -7.62
N ASP A 66 36.17 -24.27 -8.85
CA ASP A 66 36.40 -22.85 -9.14
C ASP A 66 35.17 -22.18 -9.78
N ARG A 67 34.14 -22.97 -10.13
CA ARG A 67 32.84 -22.53 -10.65
C ARG A 67 31.71 -23.34 -10.02
N VAL A 68 30.58 -22.68 -9.74
CA VAL A 68 29.40 -23.35 -9.18
C VAL A 68 28.16 -22.98 -9.97
N VAL A 69 27.38 -23.99 -10.36
CA VAL A 69 26.05 -23.83 -10.95
C VAL A 69 25.02 -24.35 -9.97
N VAL A 70 24.06 -23.51 -9.57
CA VAL A 70 22.93 -23.90 -8.73
C VAL A 70 21.65 -23.87 -9.55
N ALA A 71 21.02 -25.02 -9.73
CA ALA A 71 19.74 -25.18 -10.42
C ALA A 71 18.61 -25.31 -9.40
N SER A 72 17.85 -24.23 -9.18
CA SER A 72 16.81 -24.17 -8.15
C SER A 72 15.72 -23.15 -8.51
N CYS A 73 15.35 -22.30 -7.56
CA CYS A 73 14.38 -21.21 -7.69
C CYS A 73 14.95 -19.98 -8.42
N THR A 74 14.21 -18.89 -8.38
CA THR A 74 14.65 -17.61 -8.93
C THR A 74 15.86 -17.02 -8.18
N PRO A 75 16.86 -16.47 -8.89
CA PRO A 75 17.95 -15.73 -8.26
C PRO A 75 17.45 -14.52 -7.44
N ARG A 76 16.26 -13.99 -7.73
CA ARG A 76 15.64 -12.92 -6.94
C ARG A 76 15.40 -13.31 -5.47
N MET A 77 15.34 -14.61 -5.17
CA MET A 77 15.06 -15.13 -3.83
C MET A 77 16.34 -15.56 -3.09
N HIS A 78 17.22 -16.32 -3.75
CA HIS A 78 18.33 -16.99 -3.06
C HIS A 78 19.72 -16.70 -3.65
N LEU A 79 19.88 -15.78 -4.60
CA LEU A 79 21.21 -15.46 -5.14
C LEU A 79 22.22 -15.11 -4.02
N SER A 80 21.86 -14.16 -3.16
CA SER A 80 22.72 -13.75 -2.02
C SER A 80 23.00 -14.90 -1.05
N THR A 81 22.03 -15.81 -0.85
CA THR A 81 22.22 -16.99 -0.02
C THR A 81 23.36 -17.86 -0.55
N PHE A 82 23.36 -18.19 -1.85
CA PHE A 82 24.40 -19.04 -2.41
C PHE A 82 25.71 -18.30 -2.70
N GLN A 83 25.68 -16.98 -2.95
CA GLN A 83 26.90 -16.17 -2.96
C GLN A 83 27.64 -16.24 -1.62
N SER A 84 26.90 -16.13 -0.50
CA SER A 84 27.47 -16.32 0.85
C SER A 84 28.03 -17.74 1.07
N VAL A 85 27.41 -18.77 0.48
CA VAL A 85 27.95 -20.15 0.52
C VAL A 85 29.31 -20.24 -0.16
N LEU A 86 29.46 -19.62 -1.34
CA LEU A 86 30.74 -19.58 -2.05
C LEU A 86 31.81 -18.83 -1.24
N GLU A 87 31.47 -17.65 -0.69
CA GLU A 87 32.38 -16.87 0.17
C GLU A 87 32.87 -17.69 1.37
N ARG A 88 31.96 -18.37 2.07
CA ARG A 88 32.30 -19.27 3.19
C ARG A 88 33.15 -20.47 2.77
N ALA A 89 33.06 -20.86 1.50
CA ALA A 89 33.91 -21.89 0.92
C ALA A 89 35.29 -21.38 0.49
N GLY A 90 35.52 -20.07 0.49
CA GLY A 90 36.74 -19.42 -0.01
C GLY A 90 36.72 -19.16 -1.52
N LEU A 91 35.57 -19.28 -2.17
CA LEU A 91 35.39 -18.99 -3.59
C LEU A 91 34.77 -17.61 -3.78
N ASN A 92 35.16 -16.91 -4.84
CA ASN A 92 34.58 -15.60 -5.16
C ASN A 92 33.06 -15.75 -5.43
N PRO A 93 32.19 -14.91 -4.82
CA PRO A 93 30.73 -15.05 -4.92
C PRO A 93 30.18 -14.91 -6.34
N TYR A 94 30.94 -14.26 -7.23
CA TYR A 94 30.56 -14.05 -8.62
C TYR A 94 30.92 -15.23 -9.52
N MET A 95 31.58 -16.28 -9.00
CA MET A 95 31.81 -17.55 -9.69
C MET A 95 30.58 -18.48 -9.65
N LEU A 96 29.42 -17.93 -9.31
CA LEU A 96 28.13 -18.61 -9.22
C LEU A 96 27.28 -18.31 -10.46
N VAL A 97 26.78 -19.36 -11.11
CA VAL A 97 25.63 -19.25 -12.03
C VAL A 97 24.39 -19.82 -11.38
N PHE A 98 23.32 -19.02 -11.35
CA PHE A 98 22.03 -19.43 -10.80
C PHE A 98 21.05 -19.74 -11.94
N VAL A 99 20.57 -20.97 -12.00
CA VAL A 99 19.64 -21.45 -13.02
C VAL A 99 18.27 -21.66 -12.39
N ASN A 100 17.26 -20.94 -12.90
CA ASN A 100 15.89 -21.06 -12.43
C ASN A 100 15.19 -22.22 -13.14
N ILE A 101 14.99 -23.32 -12.43
CA ILE A 101 14.24 -24.50 -12.87
C ILE A 101 12.92 -24.70 -12.09
N ARG A 102 12.52 -23.72 -11.26
CA ARG A 102 11.25 -23.74 -10.53
C ARG A 102 10.22 -22.84 -11.20
N GLU A 103 10.34 -21.52 -11.02
CA GLU A 103 9.39 -20.55 -11.58
C GLU A 103 9.39 -20.54 -13.10
N HIS A 104 10.53 -20.80 -13.74
CA HIS A 104 10.66 -20.80 -15.22
C HIS A 104 10.50 -22.19 -15.85
N ASN A 105 10.33 -23.23 -15.02
CA ASN A 105 10.20 -24.60 -15.48
C ASN A 105 9.15 -25.36 -14.67
N SER A 106 9.48 -26.05 -13.58
CA SER A 106 8.56 -27.00 -12.93
C SER A 106 7.16 -26.43 -12.67
N TRP A 107 7.03 -25.21 -12.15
CA TRP A 107 5.72 -24.61 -11.82
C TRP A 107 4.85 -24.27 -13.04
N VAL A 108 5.44 -24.11 -14.22
CA VAL A 108 4.70 -23.73 -15.44
C VAL A 108 4.51 -24.89 -16.41
N HIS A 109 4.92 -26.11 -16.04
CA HIS A 109 4.77 -27.34 -16.85
C HIS A 109 3.68 -28.27 -16.27
N GLY A 110 2.81 -27.71 -15.42
CA GLY A 110 1.73 -28.43 -14.76
C GLY A 110 2.18 -29.19 -13.50
N PRO A 111 1.24 -29.84 -12.81
CA PRO A 111 1.49 -30.46 -11.50
C PRO A 111 1.96 -31.92 -11.57
N LYS A 112 2.19 -32.48 -12.77
CA LYS A 112 2.54 -33.90 -12.97
C LYS A 112 3.98 -34.03 -13.46
N PRO A 113 4.63 -35.21 -13.28
CA PRO A 113 5.92 -35.49 -13.89
C PRO A 113 5.90 -35.22 -15.40
N SER A 114 6.90 -34.49 -15.89
CA SER A 114 6.98 -34.04 -17.27
C SER A 114 8.37 -34.28 -17.84
N GLU A 115 8.44 -35.13 -18.87
CA GLU A 115 9.68 -35.38 -19.60
C GLU A 115 10.19 -34.10 -20.28
N GLU A 116 9.29 -33.30 -20.84
CA GLU A 116 9.62 -32.02 -21.47
C GLU A 116 10.14 -31.00 -20.44
N ALA A 117 9.57 -30.95 -19.24
CA ALA A 117 10.12 -30.13 -18.16
C ALA A 117 11.52 -30.60 -17.75
N THR A 118 11.77 -31.92 -17.75
CA THR A 118 13.09 -32.50 -17.46
C THR A 118 14.11 -32.13 -18.54
N LYS A 119 13.76 -32.28 -19.83
CA LYS A 119 14.59 -31.83 -20.96
C LYS A 119 14.88 -30.34 -20.89
N LYS A 120 13.85 -29.52 -20.61
CA LYS A 120 14.01 -28.07 -20.42
C LYS A 120 14.95 -27.74 -19.27
N ALA A 121 14.86 -28.44 -18.13
CA ALA A 121 15.77 -28.25 -17.00
C ALA A 121 17.23 -28.50 -17.42
N ILE A 122 17.49 -29.60 -18.12
CA ILE A 122 18.83 -29.94 -18.64
C ILE A 122 19.34 -28.83 -19.56
N ASN A 123 18.52 -28.35 -20.49
CA ASN A 123 18.89 -27.28 -21.42
C ASN A 123 19.16 -25.93 -20.71
N LEU A 124 18.33 -25.58 -19.72
CA LEU A 124 18.56 -24.38 -18.90
C LEU A 124 19.88 -24.49 -18.11
N ILE A 125 20.15 -25.67 -17.54
CA ILE A 125 21.40 -25.93 -16.83
C ILE A 125 22.57 -25.92 -17.81
N ARG A 126 22.40 -26.37 -19.06
CA ARG A 126 23.43 -26.29 -20.08
C ARG A 126 23.82 -24.84 -20.35
N GLY A 127 22.86 -23.96 -20.57
CA GLY A 127 23.14 -22.53 -20.72
C GLY A 127 23.84 -21.92 -19.50
N GLY A 128 23.47 -22.35 -18.29
CA GLY A 128 24.14 -21.93 -17.06
C GLY A 128 25.57 -22.47 -16.93
N TYR A 129 25.78 -23.72 -17.32
CA TYR A 129 27.09 -24.37 -17.36
C TYR A 129 28.03 -23.68 -18.36
N GLU A 130 27.59 -23.44 -19.61
CA GLU A 130 28.41 -22.74 -20.61
C GLU A 130 28.79 -21.34 -20.13
N ARG A 131 27.81 -20.60 -19.57
CA ARG A 131 28.09 -19.29 -18.98
C ARG A 131 29.11 -19.36 -17.83
N SER A 132 29.11 -20.44 -17.06
CA SER A 132 30.02 -20.58 -15.91
C SER A 132 31.49 -20.66 -16.33
N LEU A 133 31.77 -21.18 -17.53
CA LEU A 133 33.12 -21.31 -18.07
C LEU A 133 33.77 -19.94 -18.33
N GLU A 134 32.96 -18.96 -18.70
CA GLU A 134 33.38 -17.59 -19.04
C GLU A 134 33.35 -16.63 -17.83
N LEU A 135 33.05 -17.12 -16.62
CA LEU A 135 33.03 -16.25 -15.44
C LEU A 135 34.44 -15.86 -15.00
N GLU A 136 34.55 -14.60 -14.60
CA GLU A 136 35.74 -14.00 -13.98
C GLU A 136 35.42 -13.54 -12.55
N PRO A 137 36.40 -13.61 -11.62
CA PRO A 137 36.20 -13.13 -10.25
C PRO A 137 36.02 -11.61 -10.23
N LEU A 138 34.96 -11.13 -9.57
CA LEU A 138 34.70 -9.69 -9.42
C LEU A 138 34.94 -9.23 -7.98
N GLN A 139 35.23 -7.93 -7.81
CA GLN A 139 35.36 -7.30 -6.49
C GLN A 139 34.15 -6.39 -6.23
N PRO A 140 33.55 -6.44 -5.02
CA PRO A 140 32.47 -5.54 -4.68
C PRO A 140 32.97 -4.09 -4.59
N ILE A 141 32.18 -3.16 -5.12
CA ILE A 141 32.45 -1.72 -5.01
C ILE A 141 31.89 -1.21 -3.68
N SER A 142 32.72 -0.53 -2.89
CA SER A 142 32.31 0.12 -1.65
C SER A 142 32.24 1.64 -1.82
N GLU A 143 31.16 2.26 -1.34
CA GLU A 143 30.96 3.71 -1.43
C GLU A 143 30.41 4.27 -0.12
N LYS A 144 30.74 5.54 0.16
CA LYS A 144 30.13 6.27 1.27
C LYS A 144 28.69 6.62 0.90
N CYS A 145 27.75 6.17 1.73
CA CYS A 145 26.32 6.45 1.56
C CYS A 145 25.88 7.67 2.37
N SER A 146 24.85 8.37 1.88
CA SER A 146 24.12 9.34 2.69
C SER A 146 23.36 8.63 3.82
N ARG A 147 23.30 9.27 4.99
CA ARG A 147 22.48 8.79 6.12
C ARG A 147 21.10 9.45 6.18
N ASP A 148 20.84 10.42 5.31
CA ASP A 148 19.54 11.09 5.23
C ASP A 148 18.51 10.15 4.59
N ILE A 149 17.26 10.24 5.02
CA ILE A 149 16.17 9.35 4.57
C ILE A 149 15.02 10.19 4.04
N LEU A 150 14.50 9.81 2.89
CA LEU A 150 13.27 10.37 2.34
C LEU A 150 12.08 9.45 2.64
N ILE A 151 10.96 10.01 3.07
CA ILE A 151 9.68 9.33 3.21
C ILE A 151 8.67 10.05 2.33
N VAL A 152 7.99 9.29 1.46
CA VAL A 152 6.99 9.83 0.52
C VAL A 152 5.60 9.40 0.97
N GLY A 153 4.83 10.35 1.49
CA GLY A 153 3.48 10.16 2.02
C GLY A 153 3.42 10.35 3.54
N GLY A 154 2.62 11.32 3.99
CA GLY A 154 2.39 11.72 5.38
C GLY A 154 1.16 11.07 6.02
N GLY A 155 0.76 9.87 5.58
CA GLY A 155 -0.22 9.06 6.30
C GLY A 155 0.38 8.42 7.56
N ILE A 156 -0.43 7.68 8.34
CA ILE A 156 0.04 7.05 9.59
C ILE A 156 1.31 6.20 9.42
N ALA A 157 1.46 5.49 8.29
CA ALA A 157 2.66 4.70 8.00
C ALA A 157 3.91 5.59 7.85
N GLY A 158 3.81 6.71 7.12
CA GLY A 158 4.92 7.64 6.94
C GLY A 158 5.22 8.45 8.20
N ILE A 159 4.18 8.86 8.95
CA ILE A 159 4.31 9.51 10.25
C ILE A 159 5.10 8.64 11.22
N MET A 160 4.71 7.37 11.40
CA MET A 160 5.41 6.47 12.30
C MET A 160 6.83 6.19 11.83
N SER A 161 7.04 5.98 10.52
CA SER A 161 8.39 5.79 9.97
C SER A 161 9.29 7.00 10.23
N ALA A 162 8.76 8.23 10.09
CA ALA A 162 9.51 9.46 10.34
C ALA A 162 9.86 9.62 11.82
N LEU A 163 8.93 9.32 12.72
CA LEU A 163 9.17 9.40 14.16
C LEU A 163 10.23 8.41 14.63
N GLU A 164 10.09 7.13 14.26
CA GLU A 164 11.05 6.09 14.67
C GLU A 164 12.46 6.39 14.16
N LEU A 165 12.60 6.78 12.89
CA LEU A 165 13.89 7.16 12.32
C LEU A 165 14.45 8.45 12.95
N GLY A 166 13.58 9.41 13.24
CA GLY A 166 13.95 10.64 13.95
C GLY A 166 14.43 10.35 15.38
N TYR A 167 13.81 9.42 16.09
CA TYR A 167 14.23 8.97 17.43
C TYR A 167 15.56 8.22 17.41
N MET A 168 15.87 7.52 16.32
CA MET A 168 17.19 6.92 16.08
C MET A 168 18.27 7.94 15.65
N GLY A 169 17.92 9.22 15.50
CA GLY A 169 18.85 10.28 15.15
C GLY A 169 19.15 10.41 13.66
N TYR A 170 18.35 9.80 12.78
CA TYR A 170 18.48 10.00 11.34
C TYR A 170 17.84 11.32 10.93
N LYS A 171 18.46 12.03 9.98
CA LYS A 171 17.83 13.15 9.32
C LYS A 171 16.80 12.64 8.31
N VAL A 172 15.54 12.98 8.53
CA VAL A 172 14.41 12.53 7.73
C VAL A 172 13.83 13.72 6.97
N TYR A 173 13.47 13.50 5.71
CA TYR A 173 12.59 14.38 4.93
C TYR A 173 11.26 13.66 4.73
N LEU A 174 10.17 14.24 5.21
CA LEU A 174 8.82 13.70 5.03
C LEU A 174 8.06 14.55 4.03
N VAL A 175 7.83 14.02 2.83
CA VAL A 175 7.12 14.70 1.73
C VAL A 175 5.65 14.29 1.73
N GLU A 176 4.74 15.26 1.78
CA GLU A 176 3.30 15.06 1.75
C GLU A 176 2.63 15.91 0.66
N LYS A 177 1.83 15.25 -0.20
CA LYS A 177 1.17 15.88 -1.36
C LYS A 177 0.13 16.92 -0.98
N ASN A 178 -0.53 16.72 0.16
CA ASN A 178 -1.57 17.60 0.70
C ASN A 178 -0.99 18.69 1.62
N PRO A 179 -1.75 19.73 1.94
CA PRO A 179 -1.32 20.76 2.89
C PRO A 179 -1.06 20.28 4.32
N SER A 180 -1.50 19.07 4.67
CA SER A 180 -1.34 18.49 6.00
C SER A 180 -1.01 17.01 5.91
N ILE A 181 -0.23 16.53 6.88
CA ILE A 181 -0.10 15.10 7.17
C ILE A 181 -1.39 14.57 7.85
N GLY A 182 -1.51 13.25 7.94
CA GLY A 182 -2.61 12.53 8.58
C GLY A 182 -3.22 11.46 7.68
N GLY A 183 -3.26 11.71 6.37
CA GLY A 183 -3.82 10.80 5.37
C GLY A 183 -5.28 10.42 5.64
N ASN A 184 -5.72 9.26 5.13
CA ASN A 184 -7.10 8.77 5.29
C ASN A 184 -7.49 8.57 6.76
N MET A 185 -6.54 8.30 7.66
CA MET A 185 -6.82 8.15 9.08
C MET A 185 -7.38 9.43 9.71
N ALA A 186 -6.98 10.59 9.20
CA ALA A 186 -7.52 11.87 9.67
C ALA A 186 -9.02 12.02 9.37
N LYS A 187 -9.53 11.35 8.33
CA LYS A 187 -10.97 11.40 7.98
C LYS A 187 -11.83 10.55 8.93
N LEU A 188 -11.24 9.56 9.60
CA LEU A 188 -11.96 8.59 10.43
C LEU A 188 -12.43 9.21 11.75
N THR A 189 -13.56 8.70 12.26
CA THR A 189 -14.06 9.09 13.60
C THR A 189 -13.45 8.24 14.69
N LYS A 190 -13.54 6.93 14.51
CA LYS A 190 -13.07 5.90 15.41
C LYS A 190 -12.21 4.89 14.66
N VAL A 191 -11.40 4.12 15.38
CA VAL A 191 -10.64 2.99 14.83
C VAL A 191 -11.10 1.67 15.44
N PHE A 192 -11.14 0.61 14.63
CA PHE A 192 -11.39 -0.74 15.12
C PHE A 192 -10.07 -1.39 15.61
N PRO A 193 -10.13 -2.40 16.49
CA PRO A 193 -11.33 -2.93 17.15
C PRO A 193 -11.69 -2.19 18.45
N THR A 194 -10.80 -1.32 18.94
CA THR A 194 -10.89 -0.69 20.26
C THR A 194 -11.97 0.40 20.35
N LEU A 195 -12.40 0.95 19.22
CA LEU A 195 -13.33 2.09 19.12
C LEU A 195 -12.77 3.39 19.71
N ASP A 196 -11.44 3.50 19.76
CA ASP A 196 -10.74 4.73 20.12
C ASP A 196 -11.01 5.84 19.09
N CYS A 197 -11.04 7.07 19.56
CA CYS A 197 -11.09 8.24 18.67
C CYS A 197 -9.84 8.26 17.80
N ALA A 198 -10.01 8.29 16.47
CA ALA A 198 -8.89 8.29 15.53
C ALA A 198 -7.99 9.51 15.74
N GLN A 199 -8.59 10.69 15.98
CA GLN A 199 -7.84 11.92 16.25
C GLN A 199 -7.02 11.84 17.54
N CYS A 200 -7.53 11.21 18.59
CA CYS A 200 -6.83 11.10 19.87
C CYS A 200 -5.51 10.32 19.76
N ILE A 201 -5.38 9.41 18.79
CA ILE A 201 -4.16 8.63 18.57
C ILE A 201 -3.31 9.16 17.41
N LEU A 202 -3.93 9.78 16.40
CA LEU A 202 -3.22 10.31 15.24
C LEU A 202 -2.62 11.71 15.51
N THR A 203 -3.40 12.62 16.08
CA THR A 203 -3.00 14.03 16.21
C THR A 203 -1.78 14.24 17.12
N PRO A 204 -1.56 13.48 18.22
CA PRO A 204 -0.32 13.58 18.98
C PRO A 204 0.89 13.20 18.13
N ARG A 205 0.79 12.15 17.31
CA ARG A 205 1.89 11.71 16.42
C ARG A 205 2.17 12.73 15.32
N MET A 206 1.13 13.35 14.77
CA MET A 206 1.31 14.45 13.83
C MET A 206 2.04 15.64 14.48
N ALA A 207 1.65 16.02 15.70
CA ALA A 207 2.29 17.11 16.45
C ALA A 207 3.74 16.78 16.82
N GLU A 208 4.04 15.53 17.19
CA GLU A 208 5.40 15.04 17.41
C GLU A 208 6.26 15.21 16.15
N VAL A 209 5.76 14.81 14.98
CA VAL A 209 6.47 15.01 13.70
C VAL A 209 6.78 16.48 13.47
N GLY A 210 5.79 17.36 13.66
CA GLY A 210 5.96 18.80 13.43
C GLY A 210 6.95 19.48 14.40
N ARG A 211 7.29 18.85 15.53
CA ARG A 211 8.24 19.38 16.53
C ARG A 211 9.57 18.63 16.57
N ASN A 212 9.71 17.55 15.80
CA ASN A 212 10.89 16.71 15.83
C ASN A 212 12.05 17.38 15.05
N PRO A 213 13.18 17.72 15.70
CA PRO A 213 14.29 18.43 15.04
C PRO A 213 15.00 17.60 13.97
N ASN A 214 14.82 16.28 13.97
CA ASN A 214 15.39 15.37 12.98
C ASN A 214 14.47 15.16 11.77
N VAL A 215 13.22 15.65 11.82
CA VAL A 215 12.24 15.47 10.74
C VAL A 215 11.97 16.80 10.04
N ASN A 216 12.36 16.87 8.78
CA ASN A 216 12.08 17.99 7.88
C ASN A 216 10.76 17.71 7.17
N LEU A 217 9.69 18.35 7.64
CA LEU A 217 8.35 18.17 7.08
C LEU A 217 8.13 19.07 5.85
N LEU A 218 7.93 18.45 4.69
CA LEU A 218 7.69 19.10 3.40
C LEU A 218 6.24 18.82 2.97
N THR A 219 5.29 19.63 3.47
CA THR A 219 3.87 19.53 3.06
C THR A 219 3.57 20.32 1.82
N TYR A 220 2.48 19.95 1.15
CA TYR A 220 2.07 20.48 -0.15
C TYR A 220 3.19 20.34 -1.18
N ALA A 221 3.82 19.17 -1.20
CA ALA A 221 5.01 18.89 -1.99
C ALA A 221 4.97 17.48 -2.60
N GLU A 222 5.58 17.33 -3.76
CA GLU A 222 5.62 16.06 -4.49
C GLU A 222 7.02 15.75 -5.03
N VAL A 223 7.35 14.46 -5.08
CA VAL A 223 8.60 14.01 -5.68
C VAL A 223 8.49 14.08 -7.22
N GLN A 224 9.35 14.88 -7.83
CA GLN A 224 9.35 15.10 -9.28
C GLN A 224 10.28 14.12 -9.99
N GLU A 225 11.49 13.94 -9.47
CA GLU A 225 12.57 13.17 -10.09
C GLU A 225 13.41 12.44 -9.04
N VAL A 226 13.80 11.20 -9.32
CA VAL A 226 14.76 10.43 -8.52
C VAL A 226 15.83 9.86 -9.43
N SER A 227 17.09 10.13 -9.09
CA SER A 227 18.26 9.57 -9.75
C SER A 227 19.25 9.00 -8.74
N GLY A 228 20.24 8.27 -9.21
CA GLY A 228 21.22 7.59 -8.35
C GLY A 228 20.87 6.12 -8.07
N ARG A 229 21.37 5.61 -6.95
CA ARG A 229 21.32 4.18 -6.55
C ARG A 229 21.20 4.05 -5.03
N PRO A 230 20.86 2.86 -4.48
CA PRO A 230 20.82 2.64 -3.04
C PRO A 230 22.03 3.23 -2.32
N GLY A 231 21.80 4.03 -1.28
CA GLY A 231 22.83 4.74 -0.53
C GLY A 231 23.19 6.13 -1.05
N ASN A 232 22.90 6.46 -2.31
CA ASN A 232 23.27 7.73 -2.94
C ASN A 232 22.21 8.16 -3.99
N TYR A 233 21.04 8.57 -3.52
CA TYR A 233 19.98 9.14 -4.35
C TYR A 233 20.04 10.66 -4.38
N ASN A 234 19.79 11.24 -5.55
CA ASN A 234 19.47 12.66 -5.71
C ASN A 234 17.98 12.77 -6.06
N VAL A 235 17.24 13.52 -5.27
CA VAL A 235 15.78 13.65 -5.38
C VAL A 235 15.41 15.12 -5.55
N LYS A 236 14.58 15.41 -6.56
CA LYS A 236 13.96 16.73 -6.71
C LYS A 236 12.55 16.68 -6.18
N VAL A 237 12.26 17.55 -5.21
CA VAL A 237 10.94 17.72 -4.61
C VAL A 237 10.37 19.07 -5.04
N PHE A 238 9.21 19.06 -5.69
CA PHE A 238 8.49 20.27 -6.03
C PHE A 238 7.57 20.65 -4.88
N MET A 239 7.88 21.78 -4.22
CA MET A 239 7.01 22.44 -3.26
C MET A 239 5.98 23.24 -4.06
N LYS A 240 4.71 22.83 -4.02
CA LYS A 240 3.62 23.52 -4.71
C LYS A 240 3.45 24.93 -4.13
N PRO A 241 2.94 25.89 -4.92
CA PRO A 241 2.65 27.23 -4.41
C PRO A 241 1.57 27.15 -3.34
N ARG A 242 1.95 27.30 -2.07
CA ARG A 242 0.99 27.29 -0.94
C ARG A 242 0.25 28.62 -0.84
N GLY A 243 0.90 29.70 -1.28
CA GLY A 243 0.41 31.07 -1.15
C GLY A 243 0.38 31.59 0.29
N VAL A 244 0.90 30.82 1.24
CA VAL A 244 0.96 31.12 2.67
C VAL A 244 2.30 30.65 3.22
N ASP A 245 3.04 31.57 3.83
CA ASP A 245 4.25 31.31 4.60
C ASP A 245 3.86 30.60 5.92
N VAL A 246 4.29 29.34 6.06
CA VAL A 246 3.95 28.48 7.20
C VAL A 246 4.49 29.04 8.51
N GLU A 247 5.68 29.64 8.51
CA GLU A 247 6.34 30.15 9.72
C GLU A 247 5.68 31.45 10.22
N LYS A 248 5.17 32.27 9.29
CA LYS A 248 4.45 33.51 9.65
C LYS A 248 2.97 33.27 9.97
N CYS A 249 2.38 32.19 9.46
CA CYS A 249 0.95 31.95 9.60
C CYS A 249 0.56 31.75 11.07
N ARG A 250 -0.44 32.50 11.54
CA ARG A 250 -0.99 32.38 12.91
C ARG A 250 -2.23 31.48 13.00
N SER A 251 -2.61 30.79 11.91
CA SER A 251 -3.79 29.92 11.85
C SER A 251 -5.11 30.58 12.35
N CYS A 252 -5.28 31.89 12.15
CA CYS A 252 -6.40 32.65 12.73
C CYS A 252 -7.71 32.63 11.91
N GLY A 253 -7.68 32.17 10.66
CA GLY A 253 -8.85 32.04 9.79
C GLY A 253 -9.45 33.31 9.20
N VAL A 254 -8.82 34.48 9.39
CA VAL A 254 -9.25 35.74 8.77
C VAL A 254 -9.33 35.62 7.24
N CYS A 255 -8.34 34.98 6.62
CA CYS A 255 -8.28 34.78 5.17
C CYS A 255 -9.44 33.93 4.63
N ALA A 256 -9.84 32.87 5.34
CA ALA A 256 -11.01 32.06 4.96
C ALA A 256 -12.32 32.86 5.06
N LYS A 257 -12.50 33.62 6.15
CA LYS A 257 -13.72 34.43 6.37
C LYS A 257 -13.90 35.50 5.28
N LEU A 258 -12.81 36.06 4.77
CA LEU A 258 -12.83 37.09 3.72
C LEU A 258 -12.98 36.53 2.31
N CYS A 259 -12.73 35.23 2.12
CA CYS A 259 -12.71 34.61 0.80
C CYS A 259 -14.14 34.47 0.24
N PRO A 260 -14.45 35.06 -0.93
CA PRO A 260 -15.78 34.97 -1.51
C PRO A 260 -16.03 33.62 -2.22
N VAL A 261 -14.98 32.88 -2.56
CA VAL A 261 -15.06 31.64 -3.32
C VAL A 261 -15.38 30.47 -2.40
N ALA A 262 -16.42 29.71 -2.75
CA ALA A 262 -16.74 28.42 -2.13
C ALA A 262 -16.40 27.29 -3.11
N VAL A 263 -15.85 26.21 -2.58
CA VAL A 263 -15.51 24.98 -3.34
C VAL A 263 -15.89 23.74 -2.51
N PRO A 264 -16.20 22.61 -3.14
CA PRO A 264 -16.44 21.36 -2.41
C PRO A 264 -15.29 21.00 -1.47
N ASP A 265 -15.59 20.55 -0.26
CA ASP A 265 -14.60 20.17 0.74
C ASP A 265 -14.22 18.68 0.58
N GLU A 266 -13.03 18.43 0.04
CA GLU A 266 -12.49 17.09 -0.22
C GLU A 266 -12.17 16.31 1.05
N TYR A 267 -11.95 16.99 2.18
CA TYR A 267 -11.78 16.34 3.48
C TYR A 267 -13.11 15.79 3.99
N ASN A 268 -14.21 16.48 3.69
CA ASN A 268 -15.58 16.06 4.01
C ASN A 268 -16.27 15.31 2.86
N GLU A 269 -15.53 14.72 1.93
CA GLU A 269 -16.08 13.94 0.80
C GLU A 269 -17.10 14.71 -0.06
N GLY A 270 -16.94 16.04 -0.16
CA GLY A 270 -17.85 16.92 -0.91
C GLY A 270 -19.20 17.16 -0.25
N LEU A 271 -19.39 16.74 1.00
CA LEU A 271 -20.63 16.92 1.76
C LEU A 271 -20.81 18.34 2.34
N SER A 272 -19.75 19.15 2.29
CA SER A 272 -19.76 20.56 2.67
C SER A 272 -18.90 21.36 1.70
N GLU A 273 -18.91 22.68 1.85
CA GLU A 273 -18.05 23.59 1.12
C GLU A 273 -16.93 24.12 2.03
N ARG A 274 -15.74 24.30 1.45
CA ARG A 274 -14.65 25.09 2.02
C ARG A 274 -14.43 26.35 1.19
N LYS A 275 -13.53 27.22 1.65
CA LYS A 275 -13.11 28.42 0.92
C LYS A 275 -11.86 28.13 0.09
N ALA A 276 -11.53 29.00 -0.88
CA ALA A 276 -10.27 28.90 -1.60
C ALA A 276 -9.06 29.16 -0.68
N ALA A 277 -9.21 30.02 0.34
CA ALA A 277 -8.27 30.10 1.46
C ALA A 277 -8.73 29.17 2.58
N TYR A 278 -8.02 28.08 2.84
CA TYR A 278 -8.49 27.01 3.74
C TYR A 278 -7.38 26.39 4.58
N ILE A 279 -7.80 25.70 5.65
CA ILE A 279 -6.99 24.73 6.37
C ILE A 279 -7.68 23.38 6.19
N MET A 280 -6.93 22.32 5.88
CA MET A 280 -7.50 21.04 5.43
C MET A 280 -8.46 20.42 6.45
N PHE A 281 -8.12 20.52 7.74
CA PHE A 281 -8.98 20.17 8.87
C PHE A 281 -8.47 20.86 10.13
N PRO A 282 -9.26 20.96 11.21
CA PRO A 282 -8.90 21.79 12.38
C PRO A 282 -7.59 21.39 13.06
N GLN A 283 -7.26 20.09 13.09
CA GLN A 283 -6.03 19.55 13.70
C GLN A 283 -4.88 19.37 12.70
N ALA A 284 -4.94 20.03 11.54
CA ALA A 284 -3.92 19.92 10.50
C ALA A 284 -2.51 20.26 11.00
N VAL A 285 -1.51 19.52 10.49
CA VAL A 285 -0.09 19.74 10.74
C VAL A 285 0.65 19.83 9.39
N PRO A 286 1.34 20.94 9.09
CA PRO A 286 1.45 22.15 9.91
C PRO A 286 0.09 22.87 10.07
N SER A 287 -0.10 23.59 11.18
CA SER A 287 -1.29 24.41 11.40
C SER A 287 -1.19 25.71 10.61
N ALA A 288 -1.31 25.61 9.30
CA ALA A 288 -1.18 26.73 8.38
C ALA A 288 -2.22 26.64 7.26
N TYR A 289 -2.74 27.81 6.89
CA TYR A 289 -3.65 27.94 5.76
C TYR A 289 -2.94 27.67 4.42
N THR A 290 -3.72 27.41 3.39
CA THR A 290 -3.30 27.24 1.99
C THR A 290 -4.25 28.00 1.10
N ILE A 291 -3.74 28.53 -0.01
CA ILE A 291 -4.55 29.08 -1.10
C ILE A 291 -4.66 28.02 -2.18
N ASP A 292 -5.89 27.62 -2.45
CA ASP A 292 -6.24 26.83 -3.62
C ASP A 292 -6.21 27.73 -4.87
N PHE A 293 -5.08 27.69 -5.59
CA PHE A 293 -4.87 28.54 -6.76
C PHE A 293 -5.71 28.14 -7.98
N GLU A 294 -6.27 26.94 -8.02
CA GLU A 294 -7.18 26.53 -9.10
C GLU A 294 -8.54 27.24 -8.95
N ALA A 295 -8.97 27.47 -7.71
CA ALA A 295 -10.23 28.16 -7.40
C ALA A 295 -10.08 29.66 -7.12
N CYS A 296 -8.89 30.13 -6.75
CA CYS A 296 -8.67 31.50 -6.29
C CYS A 296 -8.84 32.52 -7.43
N THR A 297 -9.68 33.54 -7.22
CA THR A 297 -9.87 34.66 -8.16
C THR A 297 -8.80 35.75 -8.08
N LYS A 298 -7.78 35.58 -7.22
CA LYS A 298 -6.74 36.58 -6.93
C LYS A 298 -7.27 37.98 -6.56
N CYS A 299 -8.41 38.07 -5.87
CA CYS A 299 -8.99 39.36 -5.48
C CYS A 299 -8.20 40.19 -4.44
N GLY A 300 -7.10 39.67 -3.88
CA GLY A 300 -6.19 40.39 -2.97
C GLY A 300 -6.67 40.60 -1.53
N LYS A 301 -7.96 40.45 -1.21
CA LYS A 301 -8.52 40.75 0.12
C LYS A 301 -7.84 40.00 1.27
N CYS A 302 -7.59 38.70 1.08
CA CYS A 302 -6.95 37.86 2.11
C CYS A 302 -5.50 38.30 2.37
N GLU A 303 -4.77 38.70 1.33
CA GLU A 303 -3.39 39.16 1.41
C GLU A 303 -3.29 40.50 2.14
N GLN A 304 -4.11 41.48 1.74
CA GLN A 304 -4.16 42.83 2.31
C GLN A 304 -4.51 42.82 3.81
N LEU A 305 -5.44 41.95 4.21
CA LEU A 305 -5.98 41.93 5.57
C LEU A 305 -5.37 40.82 6.45
N CYS A 306 -4.33 40.12 5.98
CA CYS A 306 -3.63 39.13 6.78
C CYS A 306 -2.84 39.80 7.91
N PRO A 307 -3.19 39.61 9.20
CA PRO A 307 -2.51 40.30 10.30
C PRO A 307 -1.02 39.92 10.42
N ALA A 308 -0.66 38.73 9.95
CA ALA A 308 0.70 38.21 10.00
C ALA A 308 1.51 38.48 8.73
N LYS A 309 0.89 39.09 7.70
CA LYS A 309 1.50 39.28 6.36
C LYS A 309 2.14 37.99 5.81
N ALA A 310 1.43 36.88 6.01
CA ALA A 310 1.90 35.54 5.64
C ALA A 310 1.48 35.12 4.23
N ILE A 311 0.55 35.84 3.60
CA ILE A 311 -0.02 35.46 2.31
C ILE A 311 0.78 36.11 1.18
N ASN A 312 1.05 35.34 0.12
CA ASN A 312 1.66 35.80 -1.12
C ASN A 312 0.92 35.15 -2.29
N LEU A 313 0.09 35.91 -3.01
CA LEU A 313 -0.68 35.39 -4.15
C LEU A 313 0.15 35.20 -5.43
N GLU A 314 1.42 35.61 -5.41
CA GLU A 314 2.39 35.44 -6.49
C GLU A 314 3.41 34.32 -6.19
N ASP A 315 3.13 33.47 -5.19
CA ASP A 315 3.89 32.25 -4.93
C ASP A 315 3.87 31.33 -6.16
N LYS A 316 5.05 30.95 -6.64
CA LYS A 316 5.25 30.06 -7.80
C LYS A 316 5.65 28.64 -7.40
N GLY A 317 5.75 28.37 -6.09
CA GLY A 317 6.38 27.16 -5.61
C GLY A 317 7.90 27.18 -5.82
N LYS A 318 8.56 26.08 -5.47
CA LYS A 318 10.02 25.94 -5.64
C LYS A 318 10.43 24.47 -5.71
N ILE A 319 11.58 24.22 -6.34
CA ILE A 319 12.21 22.90 -6.32
C ILE A 319 13.25 22.86 -5.19
N VAL A 320 13.22 21.78 -4.41
CA VAL A 320 14.21 21.46 -3.39
C VAL A 320 14.95 20.20 -3.82
N GLU A 321 16.28 20.27 -3.83
CA GLU A 321 17.14 19.12 -4.12
C GLU A 321 17.58 18.45 -2.82
N LEU A 322 17.39 17.14 -2.73
CA LEU A 322 17.70 16.33 -1.56
C LEU A 322 18.68 15.22 -1.93
N LYS A 323 19.66 14.97 -1.07
CA LYS A 323 20.60 13.84 -1.20
C LYS A 323 20.36 12.83 -0.09
N VAL A 324 19.79 11.68 -0.43
CA VAL A 324 19.33 10.68 0.55
C VAL A 324 19.92 9.30 0.29
N GLY A 325 20.09 8.51 1.36
CA GLY A 325 20.60 7.14 1.27
C GLY A 325 19.49 6.11 1.05
N ALA A 326 18.30 6.39 1.58
CA ALA A 326 17.16 5.50 1.49
C ALA A 326 15.87 6.28 1.23
N ILE A 327 14.89 5.60 0.62
CA ILE A 327 13.56 6.13 0.32
C ILE A 327 12.52 5.14 0.85
N ILE A 328 11.55 5.63 1.61
CA ILE A 328 10.39 4.86 2.09
C ILE A 328 9.14 5.37 1.35
N MET A 329 8.43 4.44 0.70
CA MET A 329 7.17 4.72 0.01
C MET A 329 6.00 4.43 0.94
N ALA A 330 5.28 5.47 1.35
CA ALA A 330 4.16 5.41 2.29
C ALA A 330 2.94 6.21 1.78
N THR A 331 2.71 6.18 0.46
CA THR A 331 1.70 7.02 -0.24
C THR A 331 0.25 6.62 0.03
N GLY A 332 0.01 5.52 0.74
CA GLY A 332 -1.33 5.09 1.14
C GLY A 332 -2.13 4.48 0.00
N TYR A 333 -3.42 4.83 -0.04
CA TYR A 333 -4.43 4.27 -0.95
C TYR A 333 -5.48 5.34 -1.25
N GLU A 334 -6.25 5.12 -2.31
CA GLU A 334 -7.49 5.86 -2.59
C GLU A 334 -8.67 4.88 -2.61
N LEU A 335 -9.89 5.42 -2.55
CA LEU A 335 -11.09 4.62 -2.68
C LEU A 335 -11.53 4.55 -4.14
N TYR A 336 -11.96 3.36 -4.55
CA TYR A 336 -12.54 3.15 -5.88
C TYR A 336 -13.79 4.02 -6.03
N ASP A 337 -13.86 4.72 -7.17
CA ASP A 337 -14.97 5.62 -7.46
C ASP A 337 -16.28 4.82 -7.59
N ALA A 338 -17.20 5.10 -6.68
CA ALA A 338 -18.49 4.44 -6.58
C ALA A 338 -19.42 4.75 -7.78
N ASN A 339 -19.15 5.80 -8.58
CA ASN A 339 -19.89 6.05 -9.82
C ASN A 339 -19.74 4.90 -10.84
N ASN A 340 -18.67 4.10 -10.73
CA ASN A 340 -18.49 2.91 -11.55
C ASN A 340 -19.43 1.75 -11.15
N LEU A 341 -20.03 1.81 -9.96
CA LEU A 341 -20.94 0.79 -9.40
C LEU A 341 -22.40 1.17 -9.70
N LYS A 342 -22.72 1.27 -11.00
CA LYS A 342 -24.01 1.79 -11.49
C LYS A 342 -25.21 1.08 -10.87
N GLN A 343 -25.10 -0.23 -10.63
CA GLN A 343 -26.14 -1.05 -10.00
C GLN A 343 -26.52 -0.59 -8.59
N TYR A 344 -25.67 0.16 -7.90
CA TYR A 344 -25.96 0.67 -6.56
C TYR A 344 -26.50 2.10 -6.55
N GLY A 345 -26.58 2.76 -7.72
CA GLY A 345 -27.18 4.09 -7.84
C GLY A 345 -26.42 5.23 -7.15
N TYR A 346 -25.12 5.06 -6.86
CA TYR A 346 -24.27 6.16 -6.39
C TYR A 346 -24.21 7.29 -7.42
N GLY A 347 -24.26 8.54 -6.95
CA GLY A 347 -24.33 9.74 -7.83
C GLY A 347 -25.73 10.02 -8.39
N LEU A 348 -26.56 8.99 -8.59
CA LEU A 348 -27.97 9.13 -8.97
C LEU A 348 -28.87 9.39 -7.75
N TYR A 349 -28.69 8.61 -6.70
CA TYR A 349 -29.42 8.73 -5.45
C TYR A 349 -28.53 9.35 -4.38
N LYS A 350 -28.87 10.56 -3.92
CA LYS A 350 -28.06 11.31 -2.95
C LYS A 350 -27.89 10.62 -1.60
N ASP A 351 -28.83 9.75 -1.23
CA ASP A 351 -28.79 8.95 0.01
C ASP A 351 -28.01 7.61 -0.16
N VAL A 352 -27.42 7.36 -1.34
CA VAL A 352 -26.41 6.31 -1.54
C VAL A 352 -25.04 6.97 -1.41
N ILE A 353 -24.31 6.62 -0.35
CA ILE A 353 -23.03 7.23 0.01
C ILE A 353 -21.91 6.20 0.10
N THR A 354 -20.65 6.65 0.17
CA THR A 354 -19.52 5.77 0.51
C THR A 354 -19.38 5.63 2.02
N MET A 355 -18.67 4.59 2.46
CA MET A 355 -18.34 4.44 3.89
C MET A 355 -17.43 5.56 4.42
N MET A 356 -16.61 6.20 3.57
CA MET A 356 -15.82 7.36 4.00
C MET A 356 -16.70 8.60 4.20
N ALA A 357 -17.69 8.82 3.34
CA ALA A 357 -18.70 9.87 3.55
C ALA A 357 -19.44 9.66 4.88
N LEU A 358 -19.75 8.40 5.21
CA LEU A 358 -20.34 8.04 6.50
C LEU A 358 -19.40 8.31 7.70
N GLU A 359 -18.08 8.10 7.57
CA GLU A 359 -17.11 8.56 8.58
C GLU A 359 -17.23 10.08 8.78
N ARG A 360 -17.32 10.84 7.70
CA ARG A 360 -17.43 12.30 7.81
C ARG A 360 -18.74 12.72 8.47
N LEU A 361 -19.88 12.14 8.10
CA LEU A 361 -21.18 12.42 8.74
C LEU A 361 -21.20 12.09 10.23
N THR A 362 -20.57 10.99 10.64
CA THR A 362 -20.49 10.57 12.05
C THR A 362 -19.44 11.35 12.86
N SER A 363 -18.65 12.22 12.21
CA SER A 363 -17.62 13.02 12.88
C SER A 363 -18.22 14.25 13.55
N ALA A 364 -17.85 14.49 14.81
CA ALA A 364 -18.18 15.74 15.51
C ALA A 364 -17.60 16.98 14.80
N SER A 365 -16.49 16.80 14.08
CA SER A 365 -15.85 17.85 13.25
C SER A 365 -16.29 17.79 11.78
N GLY A 366 -17.26 16.94 11.47
CA GLY A 366 -17.79 16.73 10.13
C GLY A 366 -18.89 17.72 9.77
N PRO A 367 -19.42 17.61 8.54
CA PRO A 367 -20.38 18.57 7.97
C PRO A 367 -21.69 18.66 8.74
N THR A 368 -22.07 17.61 9.46
CA THR A 368 -23.34 17.50 10.19
C THR A 368 -23.15 17.44 11.71
N GLY A 369 -21.95 17.74 12.23
CA GLY A 369 -21.66 17.76 13.67
C GLY A 369 -21.82 16.40 14.36
N GLY A 370 -21.74 15.29 13.62
CA GLY A 370 -21.84 13.92 14.15
C GLY A 370 -23.21 13.27 13.99
N TYR A 371 -24.18 13.97 13.39
CA TYR A 371 -25.50 13.41 13.09
C TYR A 371 -25.57 12.86 11.67
N VAL A 372 -26.18 11.70 11.50
CA VAL A 372 -26.37 11.09 10.16
C VAL A 372 -27.71 11.57 9.59
N LYS A 373 -27.63 12.44 8.58
CA LYS A 373 -28.78 13.06 7.92
C LYS A 373 -28.89 12.59 6.47
N ARG A 374 -30.12 12.50 5.98
CA ARG A 374 -30.43 12.33 4.57
C ARG A 374 -30.11 13.61 3.80
N ALA A 375 -30.08 13.52 2.48
CA ALA A 375 -29.80 14.65 1.60
C ALA A 375 -30.83 15.80 1.70
N ASP A 376 -32.05 15.50 2.16
CA ASP A 376 -33.10 16.49 2.43
C ASP A 376 -33.03 17.09 3.86
N GLY A 377 -32.06 16.67 4.67
CA GLY A 377 -31.86 17.13 6.05
C GLY A 377 -32.62 16.33 7.11
N SER A 378 -33.47 15.38 6.72
CA SER A 378 -34.19 14.52 7.66
C SER A 378 -33.28 13.45 8.30
N ASP A 379 -33.73 12.88 9.43
CA ASP A 379 -32.97 11.86 10.16
C ASP A 379 -32.99 10.50 9.46
N VAL A 380 -31.83 9.84 9.44
CA VAL A 380 -31.71 8.42 9.03
C VAL A 380 -32.10 7.54 10.20
N LYS A 381 -33.14 6.71 10.03
CA LYS A 381 -33.57 5.72 11.03
C LYS A 381 -33.09 4.31 10.68
N LYS A 382 -32.98 3.99 9.39
CA LYS A 382 -32.58 2.67 8.91
C LYS A 382 -31.55 2.77 7.79
N ILE A 383 -30.39 2.12 7.94
CA ILE A 383 -29.27 2.15 7.00
C ILE A 383 -28.83 0.74 6.58
N ALA A 384 -28.56 0.57 5.29
CA ALA A 384 -27.89 -0.62 4.76
C ALA A 384 -26.41 -0.35 4.54
N ILE A 385 -25.55 -1.27 4.96
CA ILE A 385 -24.13 -1.28 4.62
C ILE A 385 -23.88 -2.43 3.65
N VAL A 386 -23.38 -2.10 2.46
CA VAL A 386 -23.08 -3.08 1.40
C VAL A 386 -21.59 -3.40 1.43
N LEU A 387 -21.23 -4.59 1.93
CA LEU A 387 -19.84 -5.05 1.89
C LEU A 387 -19.42 -5.47 0.48
N CYS A 388 -18.11 -5.39 0.24
CA CYS A 388 -17.52 -5.77 -1.04
C CYS A 388 -18.15 -5.05 -2.25
N ALA A 389 -18.62 -3.81 -2.07
CA ALA A 389 -19.18 -3.01 -3.15
C ALA A 389 -18.10 -2.66 -4.18
N GLY A 390 -17.89 -3.54 -5.17
CA GLY A 390 -16.81 -3.48 -6.17
C GLY A 390 -15.53 -4.23 -5.80
N SER A 391 -15.40 -4.81 -4.60
CA SER A 391 -14.27 -5.67 -4.20
C SER A 391 -14.62 -7.13 -4.37
N ARG A 392 -13.62 -8.01 -4.58
CA ARG A 392 -13.85 -9.43 -4.90
C ARG A 392 -14.81 -9.57 -6.09
N ASP A 393 -14.67 -8.66 -7.04
CA ASP A 393 -15.53 -8.54 -8.21
C ASP A 393 -14.66 -8.58 -9.46
N LYS A 394 -14.90 -9.55 -10.34
CA LYS A 394 -14.14 -9.72 -11.58
C LYS A 394 -14.39 -8.57 -12.57
N ASN A 395 -15.52 -7.88 -12.47
CA ASN A 395 -15.88 -6.74 -13.32
C ASN A 395 -15.30 -5.42 -12.80
N HIS A 396 -14.83 -5.39 -11.56
CA HIS A 396 -14.21 -4.23 -10.92
C HIS A 396 -12.86 -4.63 -10.31
N ILE A 397 -12.79 -4.76 -8.98
CA ILE A 397 -11.55 -5.07 -8.27
C ILE A 397 -11.57 -6.53 -7.77
N PRO A 398 -10.71 -7.42 -8.30
CA PRO A 398 -10.82 -8.86 -8.05
C PRO A 398 -10.30 -9.30 -6.68
N TYR A 399 -9.62 -8.42 -5.95
CA TYR A 399 -9.04 -8.71 -4.64
C TYR A 399 -9.92 -8.20 -3.49
N CYS A 400 -9.64 -8.71 -2.28
CA CYS A 400 -10.26 -8.24 -1.05
C CYS A 400 -9.51 -7.01 -0.51
N SER A 401 -10.23 -5.94 -0.19
CA SER A 401 -9.68 -4.72 0.44
C SER A 401 -9.33 -4.88 1.92
N ARG A 402 -9.42 -6.10 2.46
CA ARG A 402 -9.00 -6.55 3.80
C ARG A 402 -9.70 -5.93 5.01
N ILE A 403 -9.93 -4.62 5.03
CA ILE A 403 -10.43 -3.88 6.21
C ILE A 403 -11.92 -3.52 6.14
N CYS A 404 -12.57 -3.75 5.01
CA CYS A 404 -13.95 -3.30 4.78
C CYS A 404 -15.00 -3.97 5.66
N CYS A 405 -14.80 -5.22 6.05
CA CYS A 405 -15.63 -5.83 7.08
C CYS A 405 -15.49 -5.09 8.41
N MET A 406 -14.26 -4.75 8.80
CA MET A 406 -13.98 -4.20 10.12
C MET A 406 -14.40 -2.74 10.29
N TYR A 407 -14.16 -1.87 9.31
CA TYR A 407 -14.67 -0.50 9.42
C TYR A 407 -16.20 -0.47 9.39
N SER A 408 -16.84 -1.43 8.71
CA SER A 408 -18.30 -1.54 8.66
C SER A 408 -18.88 -2.04 9.97
N LEU A 409 -18.26 -3.04 10.61
CA LEU A 409 -18.62 -3.47 11.96
C LEU A 409 -18.49 -2.31 12.95
N LYS A 410 -17.36 -1.60 12.90
CA LYS A 410 -17.13 -0.40 13.71
C LYS A 410 -18.24 0.63 13.52
N GLN A 411 -18.54 1.00 12.28
CA GLN A 411 -19.59 1.98 11.99
C GLN A 411 -20.96 1.49 12.42
N ALA A 412 -21.32 0.25 12.11
CA ALA A 412 -22.60 -0.34 12.50
C ALA A 412 -22.80 -0.33 14.02
N PHE A 413 -21.76 -0.67 14.79
CA PHE A 413 -21.81 -0.60 16.25
C PHE A 413 -22.07 0.83 16.74
N LEU A 414 -21.35 1.82 16.20
CA LEU A 414 -21.52 3.23 16.58
C LEU A 414 -22.92 3.73 16.24
N LEU A 415 -23.39 3.49 15.02
CA LEU A 415 -24.73 3.89 14.55
C LEU A 415 -25.82 3.26 15.43
N LYS A 416 -25.72 1.98 15.72
CA LYS A 416 -26.72 1.26 16.52
C LYS A 416 -26.70 1.68 17.99
N LYS A 417 -25.53 1.70 18.63
CA LYS A 417 -25.43 1.96 20.08
C LYS A 417 -25.46 3.44 20.45
N MET A 418 -24.89 4.32 19.63
CA MET A 418 -24.78 5.75 19.95
C MET A 418 -25.90 6.58 19.34
N LEU A 419 -26.39 6.20 18.15
CA LEU A 419 -27.40 6.98 17.42
C LEU A 419 -28.77 6.28 17.34
N GLY A 420 -28.89 5.03 17.79
CA GLY A 420 -30.14 4.29 17.75
C GLY A 420 -30.63 3.97 16.34
N ILE A 421 -29.74 3.99 15.34
CA ILE A 421 -30.08 3.71 13.93
C ILE A 421 -30.11 2.20 13.71
N ASP A 422 -31.13 1.70 13.02
CA ASP A 422 -31.20 0.31 12.61
C ASP A 422 -30.25 0.05 11.45
N VAL A 423 -29.31 -0.89 11.65
CA VAL A 423 -28.26 -1.19 10.68
C VAL A 423 -28.39 -2.63 10.19
N THR A 424 -28.38 -2.79 8.87
CA THR A 424 -28.22 -4.08 8.21
C THR A 424 -26.91 -4.12 7.44
N ILE A 425 -26.11 -5.17 7.62
CA ILE A 425 -24.89 -5.42 6.84
C ILE A 425 -25.16 -6.56 5.85
N TYR A 426 -25.02 -6.27 4.56
CA TYR A 426 -25.06 -7.26 3.49
C TYR A 426 -23.64 -7.74 3.17
N TYR A 427 -23.40 -9.04 3.23
CA TYR A 427 -22.05 -9.61 3.13
C TYR A 427 -21.99 -10.96 2.42
N THR A 428 -20.82 -11.33 1.89
CA THR A 428 -20.54 -12.71 1.46
C THR A 428 -19.82 -13.50 2.55
N ASP A 429 -18.74 -12.92 3.08
CA ASP A 429 -17.99 -13.45 4.22
C ASP A 429 -17.61 -12.29 5.15
N ILE A 430 -17.73 -12.47 6.47
CA ILE A 430 -17.15 -11.55 7.46
C ILE A 430 -15.69 -11.95 7.68
N ARG A 431 -14.76 -11.03 7.39
CA ARG A 431 -13.31 -11.27 7.53
C ARG A 431 -12.74 -10.55 8.74
N ALA A 432 -13.03 -11.08 9.92
CA ALA A 432 -12.63 -10.55 11.21
C ALA A 432 -11.35 -11.24 11.76
N THR A 433 -10.25 -11.18 11.02
CA THR A 433 -9.08 -12.06 11.25
C THR A 433 -8.00 -11.53 12.20
N GLY A 434 -8.21 -10.37 12.83
CA GLY A 434 -7.27 -9.76 13.78
C GLY A 434 -7.63 -10.02 15.24
N LYS A 435 -6.70 -9.73 16.16
CA LYS A 435 -6.98 -9.80 17.61
C LYS A 435 -8.11 -8.83 17.98
N GLY A 436 -9.16 -9.30 18.65
CA GLY A 436 -10.31 -8.48 19.03
C GLY A 436 -11.32 -8.23 17.91
N TYR A 437 -11.12 -8.80 16.71
CA TYR A 437 -11.96 -8.49 15.55
C TYR A 437 -13.26 -9.31 15.56
N GLU A 438 -13.15 -10.60 15.86
CA GLU A 438 -14.30 -11.50 15.99
C GLU A 438 -15.18 -11.08 17.17
N GLU A 439 -14.56 -10.62 18.25
CA GLU A 439 -15.25 -10.09 19.42
C GLU A 439 -16.00 -8.79 19.09
N LEU A 440 -15.47 -7.95 18.20
CA LEU A 440 -16.22 -6.78 17.71
C LEU A 440 -17.41 -7.21 16.83
N TYR A 441 -17.27 -8.27 16.04
CA TYR A 441 -18.39 -8.83 15.27
C TYR A 441 -19.51 -9.32 16.20
N TRP A 442 -19.19 -10.09 17.25
CA TRP A 442 -20.17 -10.53 18.24
C TRP A 442 -20.84 -9.35 18.95
N ARG A 443 -20.08 -8.33 19.35
CA ARG A 443 -20.62 -7.10 19.94
C ARG A 443 -21.60 -6.38 19.02
N CYS A 444 -21.42 -6.43 17.69
CA CYS A 444 -22.40 -5.91 16.74
C CYS A 444 -23.69 -6.74 16.75
N GLN A 445 -23.58 -8.07 16.79
CA GLN A 445 -24.74 -8.96 16.86
C GLN A 445 -25.53 -8.72 18.17
N GLU A 446 -24.83 -8.65 19.31
CA GLU A 446 -25.41 -8.31 20.62
C GLU A 446 -26.02 -6.90 20.66
N ALA A 447 -25.52 -5.97 19.84
CA ALA A 447 -26.09 -4.64 19.68
C ALA A 447 -27.39 -4.63 18.86
N GLY A 448 -27.73 -5.73 18.18
CA GLY A 448 -28.87 -5.81 17.28
C GLY A 448 -28.59 -5.27 15.87
N VAL A 449 -27.32 -5.33 15.43
CA VAL A 449 -26.99 -5.15 14.00
C VAL A 449 -27.40 -6.42 13.26
N VAL A 450 -28.13 -6.26 12.16
CA VAL A 450 -28.61 -7.38 11.34
C VAL A 450 -27.56 -7.73 10.29
N PHE A 451 -27.34 -9.03 10.04
CA PHE A 451 -26.40 -9.53 9.06
C PHE A 451 -27.13 -10.41 8.04
N ILE A 452 -27.08 -10.04 6.77
CA ILE A 452 -27.69 -10.81 5.67
C ILE A 452 -26.58 -11.32 4.76
N ARG A 453 -26.48 -12.65 4.64
CA ARG A 453 -25.46 -13.28 3.80
C ARG A 453 -25.94 -13.31 2.36
N GLY A 454 -25.56 -12.31 1.59
CA GLY A 454 -25.86 -12.18 0.17
C GLY A 454 -25.08 -11.04 -0.47
N LYS A 455 -24.74 -11.20 -1.76
CA LYS A 455 -24.19 -10.09 -2.55
C LYS A 455 -25.35 -9.27 -3.10
N VAL A 456 -25.43 -8.00 -2.73
CA VAL A 456 -26.47 -7.10 -3.24
C VAL A 456 -26.38 -7.02 -4.76
N ALA A 457 -27.51 -7.28 -5.41
CA ALA A 457 -27.66 -7.25 -6.86
C ALA A 457 -27.78 -5.81 -7.35
N GLU A 458 -28.72 -5.06 -6.78
CA GLU A 458 -28.96 -3.66 -7.14
C GLU A 458 -29.59 -2.85 -5.99
N VAL A 459 -29.56 -1.53 -6.16
CA VAL A 459 -30.25 -0.56 -5.30
C VAL A 459 -31.03 0.39 -6.20
N TRP A 460 -32.32 0.56 -5.92
CA TRP A 460 -33.19 1.49 -6.63
C TRP A 460 -34.04 2.31 -5.65
N LYS A 461 -34.62 3.42 -6.12
CA LYS A 461 -35.46 4.29 -5.28
C LYS A 461 -36.95 4.05 -5.58
N ASN A 462 -37.72 3.71 -4.56
CA ASN A 462 -39.17 3.47 -4.72
C ASN A 462 -39.98 4.77 -4.78
N LYS A 463 -41.29 4.63 -5.08
CA LYS A 463 -42.23 5.76 -5.16
C LYS A 463 -42.39 6.53 -3.84
N ASN A 464 -42.11 5.88 -2.70
CA ASN A 464 -42.17 6.48 -1.36
C ASN A 464 -40.85 7.19 -0.99
N GLY A 465 -39.87 7.21 -1.90
CA GLY A 465 -38.60 7.89 -1.70
C GLY A 465 -37.60 7.14 -0.82
N LYS A 466 -37.83 5.85 -0.55
CA LYS A 466 -36.90 4.94 0.15
C LYS A 466 -35.98 4.24 -0.86
N LEU A 467 -34.79 3.86 -0.40
CA LEU A 467 -33.87 3.02 -1.15
C LEU A 467 -34.21 1.56 -0.90
N VAL A 468 -34.43 0.79 -1.96
CA VAL A 468 -34.70 -0.64 -1.93
C VAL A 468 -33.43 -1.37 -2.29
N VAL A 469 -32.99 -2.27 -1.41
CA VAL A 469 -31.82 -3.12 -1.62
C VAL A 469 -32.31 -4.52 -2.02
N VAL A 470 -31.91 -4.96 -3.22
CA VAL A 470 -32.27 -6.28 -3.76
C VAL A 470 -31.13 -7.26 -3.51
N VAL A 471 -31.41 -8.38 -2.85
CA VAL A 471 -30.40 -9.39 -2.52
C VAL A 471 -31.00 -10.80 -2.43
N GLU A 472 -30.20 -11.81 -2.74
CA GLU A 472 -30.51 -13.20 -2.36
C GLU A 472 -29.93 -13.48 -0.96
N ASP A 473 -30.79 -13.78 0.01
CA ASP A 473 -30.37 -14.29 1.31
C ASP A 473 -29.98 -15.75 1.17
N THR A 474 -28.68 -15.99 1.03
CA THR A 474 -28.14 -17.34 0.75
C THR A 474 -28.33 -18.32 1.91
N LEU A 475 -28.69 -17.86 3.12
CA LEU A 475 -28.99 -18.73 4.25
C LEU A 475 -30.45 -19.19 4.27
N LEU A 476 -31.35 -18.40 3.67
CA LEU A 476 -32.77 -18.72 3.56
C LEU A 476 -33.16 -19.25 2.17
N GLY A 477 -32.35 -18.97 1.14
CA GLY A 477 -32.64 -19.34 -0.25
C GLY A 477 -33.71 -18.46 -0.90
N GLU A 478 -33.88 -17.22 -0.44
CA GLU A 478 -34.95 -16.32 -0.87
C GLU A 478 -34.40 -14.98 -1.36
N VAL A 479 -35.07 -14.40 -2.36
CA VAL A 479 -34.79 -13.03 -2.83
C VAL A 479 -35.57 -12.05 -1.96
N ARG A 480 -34.89 -11.01 -1.49
CA ARG A 480 -35.42 -9.99 -0.59
C ARG A 480 -35.31 -8.61 -1.22
N GLU A 481 -36.31 -7.79 -0.91
CA GLU A 481 -36.31 -6.35 -1.16
C GLU A 481 -36.53 -5.64 0.17
N ASP A 482 -35.45 -5.08 0.72
CA ASP A 482 -35.50 -4.40 2.02
C ASP A 482 -35.39 -2.87 1.81
N GLU A 483 -36.28 -2.10 2.45
CA GLU A 483 -36.29 -0.64 2.35
C GLU A 483 -35.40 0.04 3.40
N TYR A 484 -34.72 1.13 3.00
CA TYR A 484 -33.79 1.93 3.81
C TYR A 484 -33.91 3.43 3.55
N ASP A 485 -33.47 4.23 4.52
CA ASP A 485 -33.31 5.68 4.39
C ASP A 485 -32.00 6.04 3.67
N MET A 486 -30.97 5.23 3.88
CA MET A 486 -29.60 5.46 3.38
C MET A 486 -28.93 4.12 3.08
N VAL A 487 -28.05 4.11 2.07
CA VAL A 487 -27.21 2.96 1.74
C VAL A 487 -25.74 3.42 1.73
N ALA A 488 -24.88 2.73 2.46
CA ALA A 488 -23.45 3.03 2.53
C ALA A 488 -22.62 1.91 1.86
N LEU A 489 -21.82 2.29 0.87
CA LEU A 489 -21.04 1.39 0.03
C LEU A 489 -19.62 1.24 0.58
N ALA A 490 -19.24 0.01 0.92
CA ALA A 490 -17.89 -0.34 1.33
C ALA A 490 -17.01 -0.58 0.09
N THR A 491 -16.54 0.51 -0.52
CA THR A 491 -15.79 0.49 -1.79
C THR A 491 -14.36 -0.02 -1.64
N PRO A 492 -13.76 -0.55 -2.73
CA PRO A 492 -12.39 -1.03 -2.72
C PRO A 492 -11.35 0.02 -2.37
N MET A 493 -10.27 -0.44 -1.75
CA MET A 493 -9.02 0.31 -1.70
C MET A 493 -8.22 0.02 -2.98
N ILE A 494 -7.82 1.08 -3.65
CA ILE A 494 -6.99 1.02 -4.86
C ILE A 494 -5.70 1.81 -4.65
N PRO A 495 -4.63 1.50 -5.43
CA PRO A 495 -3.47 2.36 -5.51
C PRO A 495 -3.87 3.80 -5.84
N SER A 496 -3.20 4.79 -5.22
CA SER A 496 -3.43 6.19 -5.56
C SER A 496 -3.10 6.47 -7.03
N PRO A 497 -3.84 7.36 -7.72
CA PRO A 497 -3.48 7.84 -9.04
C PRO A 497 -2.03 8.33 -9.08
N GLY A 498 -1.33 8.05 -10.18
CA GLY A 498 0.08 8.40 -10.34
C GLY A 498 1.06 7.48 -9.60
N LEU A 499 0.62 6.48 -8.82
CA LEU A 499 1.56 5.56 -8.14
C LEU A 499 2.43 4.78 -9.14
N GLN A 500 1.89 4.38 -10.30
CA GLN A 500 2.67 3.71 -11.33
C GLN A 500 3.77 4.61 -11.90
N GLU A 501 3.45 5.87 -12.20
CA GLU A 501 4.43 6.85 -12.66
C GLU A 501 5.50 7.12 -11.60
N LEU A 502 5.09 7.24 -10.34
CA LEU A 502 5.99 7.40 -9.21
C LEU A 502 6.88 6.16 -9.01
N ALA A 503 6.32 4.96 -9.13
CA ALA A 503 7.08 3.71 -9.06
C ALA A 503 8.10 3.60 -10.22
N ALA A 504 7.73 4.03 -11.43
CA ALA A 504 8.64 4.11 -12.57
C ALA A 504 9.77 5.11 -12.33
N LYS A 505 9.46 6.31 -11.83
CA LYS A 505 10.46 7.32 -11.41
C LYS A 505 11.42 6.75 -10.34
N MET A 506 10.91 5.90 -9.45
CA MET A 506 11.67 5.23 -8.40
C MET A 506 12.39 3.95 -8.86
N LYS A 507 12.22 3.53 -10.13
CA LYS A 507 12.74 2.27 -10.69
C LYS A 507 12.29 1.02 -9.91
N LEU A 508 11.04 1.04 -9.43
CA LEU A 508 10.40 -0.06 -8.71
C LEU A 508 9.47 -0.91 -9.59
N ALA A 509 9.04 -0.36 -10.73
CA ALA A 509 8.10 -0.97 -11.68
C ALA A 509 8.82 -1.58 -12.89
#